data_AF-A0A1U7GM74-F1
#
_entry.id   AF-A0A1U7GM74-F1
#
_cell.length_a   1.000
_cell.length_b   1.000
_cell.length_c   1.000
_cell.angle_alpha   90.00
_cell.angle_beta   90.00
_cell.angle_gamma   90.00
#
_symmetry.space_group_name_H-M   'P 1'
#
loop_
_entity.id
_entity.type
_entity.pdbx_description
1 polymer ?
#
loop_
_entity_poly.entity_id
_entity_poly.type
_entity_poly.pdbx_seq_one_letter_code
_entity_poly.pdbx_strand_id
1 'polypeptide(L)' 'MKTKTAKTAPIVYRQSFTQKLAFPVKPDAATRRNLVANGWKYNGLHWWKNSSETQILKPSEAEIFYAPDPAEEPEAVTA' A
#
# COMPACT_ATOMS: atom_id res chain seq x y z
N MET A 1 -24.77 21.12 -31.37
CA MET A 1 -24.74 19.82 -30.65
C MET A 1 -24.11 20.05 -29.29
N LYS A 2 -24.83 19.83 -28.18
CA LYS A 2 -24.26 19.94 -26.82
C LYS A 2 -23.73 18.57 -26.43
N THR A 3 -22.41 18.41 -26.37
CA THR A 3 -21.78 17.20 -25.83
C THR A 3 -22.13 17.11 -24.34
N LYS A 4 -22.88 16.06 -23.96
CA LYS A 4 -23.08 15.71 -22.55
C LYS A 4 -21.71 15.28 -22.03
N THR A 5 -21.07 16.13 -21.25
CA THR A 5 -19.89 15.76 -20.47
C THR A 5 -20.31 14.64 -19.52
N ALA A 6 -19.88 13.41 -19.82
CA ALA A 6 -20.08 12.29 -18.91
C ALA A 6 -19.42 12.66 -17.57
N LYS A 7 -20.20 12.66 -16.50
CA LYS A 7 -19.69 12.86 -15.14
C LYS A 7 -18.90 11.60 -14.80
N THR A 8 -17.59 11.62 -15.01
CA THR A 8 -16.77 10.46 -14.69
C THR A 8 -16.81 10.24 -13.19
N ALA A 9 -17.26 9.05 -12.79
CA ALA A 9 -17.36 8.69 -11.39
C ALA A 9 -15.96 8.63 -10.76
N PRO A 10 -15.81 9.03 -9.48
CA PRO A 10 -14.54 8.88 -8.78
C PRO A 10 -14.18 7.40 -8.63
N ILE A 11 -12.89 7.08 -8.74
CA ILE A 11 -12.38 5.73 -8.55
C ILE A 11 -11.88 5.63 -7.10
N VAL A 12 -12.37 4.62 -6.37
CA VAL A 12 -11.91 4.36 -5.00
C VAL A 12 -10.76 3.36 -5.05
N TYR A 13 -9.57 3.81 -4.66
CA TYR A 13 -8.38 2.99 -4.60
C TYR A 13 -8.05 2.68 -3.14
N ARG A 14 -7.91 1.38 -2.82
CA ARG A 14 -7.57 0.93 -1.46
C ARG A 14 -6.26 0.16 -1.48
N GLN A 15 -5.24 0.72 -0.87
CA GLN A 15 -3.99 0.00 -0.60
C GLN A 15 -4.06 -0.63 0.78
N SER A 16 -3.68 -1.90 0.86
CA SER A 16 -3.53 -2.60 2.14
C SER A 16 -2.11 -3.12 2.24
N PHE A 17 -1.42 -2.79 3.32
CA PHE A 17 -0.06 -3.22 3.54
C PHE A 17 0.14 -3.69 4.98
N THR A 18 1.06 -4.63 5.15
CA THR A 18 1.47 -5.11 6.47
C THR A 18 2.71 -4.36 6.88
N GLN A 19 2.62 -3.56 7.94
CA GLN A 19 3.79 -2.95 8.56
C GLN A 19 4.45 -3.94 9.51
N LYS A 20 5.78 -3.96 9.54
CA LYS A 20 6.58 -4.79 10.44
C LYS A 20 7.60 -3.92 11.17
N LEU A 21 7.71 -4.14 12.48
CA LEU A 21 8.71 -3.48 13.35
C LEU A 21 9.48 -4.55 14.10
N ALA A 22 10.76 -4.69 13.77
CA ALA A 22 11.72 -5.49 14.51
C ALA A 22 12.57 -4.57 15.38
N PHE A 23 12.69 -4.91 16.66
CA PHE A 23 13.57 -4.19 17.58
C PHE A 23 14.83 -5.03 17.80
N PRO A 24 16.04 -4.42 17.78
CA PRO A 24 17.28 -5.15 18.03
C PRO A 24 17.37 -5.66 19.47
N VAL A 25 16.70 -4.98 20.40
CA VAL A 25 16.61 -5.35 21.81
C VAL A 25 15.15 -5.29 22.24
N LYS A 26 14.76 -6.06 23.26
CA LYS A 26 13.38 -6.06 23.77
C LYS A 26 12.96 -4.63 24.17
N PRO A 27 11.94 -4.03 23.52
CA PRO A 27 11.50 -2.68 23.83
C PRO A 27 10.96 -2.63 25.27
N ASP A 28 11.07 -1.46 25.91
CA ASP A 28 10.63 -1.25 27.29
C ASP A 28 9.11 -1.42 27.46
N ALA A 29 8.64 -1.45 28.71
CA ALA A 29 7.23 -1.72 29.00
C ALA A 29 6.28 -0.62 28.47
N ALA A 30 6.70 0.65 28.47
CA ALA A 30 5.87 1.75 27.98
C ALA A 30 5.73 1.67 26.45
N THR A 31 6.82 1.42 25.74
CA THR A 31 6.80 1.21 24.28
C THR A 31 5.90 0.04 23.89
N ARG A 32 5.99 -1.10 24.59
CA ARG A 32 5.10 -2.26 24.31
C ARG A 32 3.62 -1.92 24.54
N ARG A 33 3.28 -1.16 25.59
CA ARG A 33 1.90 -0.71 25.84
C ARG A 33 1.39 0.21 24.73
N ASN A 34 2.23 1.14 24.27
CA ASN A 34 1.90 2.03 23.15
C ASN A 34 1.69 1.25 21.85
N LEU A 35 2.50 0.23 21.56
CA LEU A 35 2.33 -0.63 20.38
C LEU A 35 0.97 -1.34 20.41
N VAL A 36 0.63 -1.97 21.54
CA VAL A 36 -0.68 -2.64 21.70
C VAL A 36 -1.83 -1.64 21.56
N ALA A 37 -1.74 -0.46 22.19
CA ALA A 37 -2.75 0.59 22.08
C ALA A 37 -2.95 1.08 20.65
N ASN A 38 -1.88 1.08 19.84
CA ASN A 38 -1.93 1.43 18.41
C ASN A 38 -2.32 0.25 17.50
N GLY A 39 -2.75 -0.88 18.06
CA GLY A 39 -3.24 -2.04 17.32
C GLY A 39 -2.13 -2.92 16.73
N TRP A 40 -0.89 -2.80 17.21
CA TRP A 40 0.19 -3.70 16.84
C TRP A 40 0.07 -5.03 17.60
N LYS A 41 0.45 -6.12 16.92
CA LYS A 41 0.45 -7.47 17.45
C LYS A 41 1.87 -8.04 17.40
N TYR A 42 2.27 -8.76 18.44
CA TYR A 42 3.58 -9.43 18.48
C TYR A 42 3.42 -10.91 18.12
N ASN A 43 4.24 -11.42 17.20
CA ASN A 43 4.19 -12.83 16.76
C ASN A 43 5.35 -13.70 17.32
N GLY A 44 6.16 -13.16 18.24
CA GLY A 44 7.37 -13.84 18.76
C GLY A 44 8.67 -13.41 18.08
N LEU A 45 8.61 -12.78 16.90
CA LEU A 45 9.79 -12.28 16.19
C LEU A 45 9.75 -10.76 16.02
N HIS A 46 8.63 -10.21 15.55
CA HIS A 46 8.47 -8.79 15.31
C HIS A 46 7.04 -8.34 15.65
N TRP A 47 6.86 -7.03 15.78
CA TRP A 47 5.54 -6.43 15.83
C TRP A 47 5.00 -6.26 14.41
N TRP A 48 3.71 -6.48 14.23
CA TRP A 48 3.06 -6.30 12.94
C TRP A 48 1.69 -5.65 13.10
N LYS A 49 1.27 -4.93 12.06
CA LYS A 49 -0.05 -4.31 11.96
C LYS A 49 -0.45 -4.23 10.50
N ASN A 50 -1.72 -4.53 10.21
CA ASN A 50 -2.31 -4.25 8.90
C ASN A 50 -2.76 -2.80 8.87
N SER A 51 -2.26 -2.05 7.90
CA SER A 51 -2.73 -0.71 7.60
C SER A 51 -3.44 -0.74 6.26
N SER A 52 -4.54 -0.02 6.15
CA SER A 52 -5.17 0.22 4.87
C SER A 52 -5.37 1.70 4.68
N GLU A 53 -4.93 2.19 3.53
CA GLU A 53 -5.13 3.55 3.10
C GLU A 53 -6.12 3.54 1.94
N THR A 54 -7.11 4.42 2.01
CA THR A 54 -8.10 4.58 0.94
C THR A 54 -7.93 5.96 0.36
N GLN A 55 -7.66 6.02 -0.94
CA GLN A 55 -7.50 7.24 -1.70
C GLN A 55 -8.60 7.31 -2.75
N ILE A 56 -9.22 8.49 -2.90
CA ILE A 56 -10.18 8.74 -3.96
C ILE A 56 -9.40 9.34 -5.12
N LEU A 57 -9.25 8.57 -6.18
CA LEU A 57 -8.51 8.97 -7.37
C LEU A 57 -9.43 9.58 -8.40
N LYS A 58 -8.89 10.57 -9.12
CA LYS A 58 -9.48 10.99 -10.38
C LYS A 58 -9.25 9.90 -11.43
N PRO A 59 -10.15 9.78 -12.42
CA PRO A 59 -10.01 8.79 -13.50
C PRO A 59 -8.65 8.82 -14.21
N SER A 60 -8.10 10.02 -14.47
CA SER A 60 -6.80 10.20 -15.12
C SER A 60 -5.61 9.72 -14.28
N GLU A 61 -5.73 9.70 -12.96
CA GLU A 61 -4.67 9.21 -12.05
C GLU A 61 -4.72 7.68 -11.92
N ALA A 62 -5.86 7.06 -12.25
CA ALA A 62 -6.03 5.62 -12.18
C ALA A 62 -5.45 4.88 -13.39
N GLU A 63 -5.19 5.56 -14.51
CA GLU A 63 -4.62 4.96 -15.73
C GLU A 63 -3.27 4.27 -15.47
N ILE A 64 -2.50 4.74 -14.48
CA ILE A 64 -1.22 4.15 -14.05
C ILE A 64 -1.41 2.70 -13.53
N PHE A 65 -2.58 2.35 -12.99
CA PHE A 65 -2.88 1.00 -12.50
C PHE A 65 -3.41 0.04 -13.59
N TYR A 66 -3.81 0.58 -14.74
CA TYR A 66 -4.33 -0.21 -15.87
C TYR A 66 -3.35 -0.30 -17.03
N ALA A 67 -2.21 0.40 -16.95
CA ALA A 67 -1.18 0.30 -17.96
C ALA A 67 -0.69 -1.17 -18.03
N PRO A 68 -0.66 -1.79 -19.22
CA PRO A 68 -0.07 -3.10 -19.37
C PRO A 68 1.39 -3.05 -18.91
N ASP A 69 1.82 -4.09 -18.21
CA ASP A 69 3.22 -4.27 -17.79
C ASP A 69 4.12 -3.99 -18.99
N PRO A 70 5.11 -3.06 -18.90
CA PRO A 70 6.04 -2.86 -20.00
C PRO A 70 6.69 -4.22 -20.26
N ALA A 71 6.45 -4.77 -21.45
CA ALA A 71 6.95 -6.08 -21.84
C ALA A 71 8.45 -6.17 -21.49
N GLU A 72 8.79 -7.12 -20.62
CA GLU A 72 10.14 -7.46 -20.22
C GLU A 72 10.99 -7.60 -21.50
N GLU A 73 11.85 -6.62 -21.79
CA GLU A 73 12.83 -6.75 -22.86
C GLU A 73 13.74 -7.93 -22.50
N PRO A 74 13.91 -8.96 -23.34
CA PRO A 74 14.81 -10.05 -23.02
C PRO A 74 16.23 -9.50 -22.93
N GLU A 75 16.85 -9.61 -21.76
CA GLU A 75 18.26 -9.28 -21.57
C GLU A 75 19.08 -10.02 -22.62
N ALA A 76 19.75 -9.25 -23.48
CA ALA A 76 20.66 -9.79 -24.48
C ALA A 76 21.81 -10.51 -23.75
N VAL A 77 21.80 -11.84 -23.79
CA VAL A 77 22.93 -12.67 -23.39
C VAL A 77 24.10 -12.35 -24.32
N THR A 78 25.03 -11.51 -23.87
CA THR A 78 26.34 -11.39 -24.49
C THR A 78 27.20 -12.56 -24.04
N ALA A 79 27.42 -13.49 -24.98
CA ALA A 79 28.37 -14.60 -24.87
C ALA A 79 29.79 -14.17 -25.27
#